data_AF-A0A316PRE2-F1
#
_entry.id   AF-A0A316PRE2-F1
#
_cell.length_a   1.000
_cell.length_b   1.000
_cell.length_c   1.000
_cell.angle_alpha   90.00
_cell.angle_beta   90.00
_cell.angle_gamma   90.00
#
_symmetry.space_group_name_H-M   'P 1'
#
loop_
_entity.id
_entity.type
_entity.pdbx_description
1 polymer ?
#
loop_
_entity_poly.entity_id
_entity_poly.type
_entity_poly.pdbx_seq_one_letter_code
_entity_poly.pdbx_strand_id
1 'polypeptide(L)'
;MLNEHEKSEMRTQYRDAADKRKQIGILSELYDCSKEEVLDALGLADKGASAGANTKHETAGKHNPRKSYEQAVKNDVAKAVLVEGLSANQAAEKFGVPLGNVSRWVRKAKEKQAEFLKEAEKTEKECAAKAALPALKKAGAPTDENKVFAQKVLAEMREGIDGLHAFIDNFAGVDILNDDERATLDRILFTASGFAEGVQTGLELARRN
;
A
#
# COMPACT_ATOMS: atom_id res chain seq x y z
N MET A 1 -55.68 23.86 16.19
CA MET A 1 -55.56 24.89 15.15
C MET A 1 -54.41 25.80 15.55
N LEU A 2 -53.36 25.82 14.74
CA LEU A 2 -52.19 26.67 14.99
C LEU A 2 -52.57 28.16 14.90
N ASN A 3 -52.06 28.97 15.81
CA ASN A 3 -52.18 30.42 15.79
C ASN A 3 -51.30 31.02 14.68
N GLU A 4 -51.60 32.24 14.22
CA GLU A 4 -50.84 32.89 13.14
C GLU A 4 -49.36 33.09 13.48
N HIS A 5 -49.05 33.28 14.76
CA HIS A 5 -47.67 33.37 15.25
C HIS A 5 -46.93 32.03 15.07
N GLU A 6 -47.54 30.93 15.49
CA GLU A 6 -46.97 29.58 15.37
C GLU A 6 -46.76 29.19 13.89
N LYS A 7 -47.72 29.53 13.02
CA LYS A 7 -47.56 29.35 11.56
C LYS A 7 -46.38 30.16 11.00
N SER A 8 -46.12 31.35 11.52
CA SER A 8 -45.00 32.19 11.08
C SER A 8 -43.64 31.62 11.52
N GLU A 9 -43.57 31.06 12.73
CA GLU A 9 -42.37 30.39 13.24
C GLU A 9 -42.06 29.12 12.44
N MET A 10 -43.08 28.29 12.18
CA MET A 10 -42.94 27.08 11.37
C MET A 10 -42.48 27.37 9.93
N ARG A 11 -42.94 28.46 9.31
CA ARG A 11 -42.45 28.89 7.99
C ARG A 11 -40.97 29.28 8.01
N THR A 12 -40.50 29.82 9.11
CA THR A 12 -39.08 30.16 9.31
C THR A 12 -38.27 28.88 9.46
N GLN A 13 -38.72 27.95 10.31
CA GLN A 13 -38.09 26.64 10.48
C GLN A 13 -38.04 25.84 9.17
N TYR A 14 -39.07 25.91 8.33
CA TYR A 14 -39.07 25.28 7.01
C TYR A 14 -37.95 25.83 6.10
N ARG A 15 -37.72 27.15 6.14
CA ARG A 15 -36.68 27.83 5.35
C ARG A 15 -35.28 27.47 5.84
N ASP A 16 -35.10 27.36 7.15
CA ASP A 16 -33.80 27.08 7.77
C ASP A 16 -33.45 25.58 7.76
N ALA A 17 -34.44 24.71 7.57
CA ALA A 17 -34.22 23.28 7.48
C ALA A 17 -33.46 22.89 6.20
N ALA A 18 -32.19 22.49 6.35
CA ALA A 18 -31.37 21.97 5.25
C ALA A 18 -31.82 20.59 4.74
N ASP A 19 -32.51 19.81 5.57
CA ASP A 19 -32.94 18.44 5.24
C ASP A 19 -34.38 18.41 4.70
N LYS A 20 -34.55 17.87 3.48
CA LYS A 20 -35.87 17.69 2.83
C LYS A 20 -36.87 16.88 3.67
N ARG A 21 -36.39 15.92 4.47
CA ARG A 21 -37.23 15.11 5.37
C ARG A 21 -37.80 15.93 6.53
N LYS A 22 -37.03 16.89 7.06
CA LYS A 22 -37.48 17.81 8.11
C LYS A 22 -38.51 18.80 7.55
N GLN A 23 -38.25 19.30 6.34
CA GLN A 23 -39.20 20.14 5.60
C GLN A 23 -40.58 19.48 5.40
N ILE A 24 -40.61 18.20 5.03
CA ILE A 24 -41.87 17.43 4.90
C ILE A 24 -42.58 17.28 6.25
N GLY A 25 -41.84 17.06 7.33
CA GLY A 25 -42.41 17.01 8.69
C GLY A 25 -43.07 18.33 9.10
N ILE A 26 -42.39 19.45 8.84
CA ILE A 26 -42.91 20.80 9.14
C ILE A 26 -44.15 21.12 8.29
N LEU A 27 -44.18 20.71 7.02
CA LEU A 27 -45.36 20.89 6.17
C LEU A 27 -46.55 20.04 6.62
N SER A 28 -46.30 18.79 7.05
CA SER A 28 -47.34 17.91 7.59
C SER A 28 -48.00 18.53 8.82
N GLU A 29 -47.21 19.10 9.72
CA GLU A 29 -47.70 19.78 10.92
C GLU A 29 -48.34 21.15 10.61
N LEU A 30 -47.86 21.89 9.61
CA LEU A 30 -48.41 23.20 9.25
C LEU A 30 -49.80 23.10 8.60
N TYR A 31 -50.04 22.04 7.85
CA TYR A 31 -51.28 21.82 7.09
C TYR A 31 -52.21 20.77 7.72
N ASP A 32 -51.85 20.21 8.88
CA ASP A 32 -52.58 19.10 9.53
C ASP A 32 -52.84 17.92 8.56
N CYS A 33 -51.91 17.66 7.64
CA CYS A 33 -51.99 16.57 6.65
C CYS A 33 -50.95 15.49 6.94
N SER A 34 -51.19 14.27 6.45
CA SER A 34 -50.22 13.18 6.58
C SER A 34 -48.96 13.45 5.74
N LYS A 35 -47.82 12.93 6.18
CA LYS A 35 -46.55 13.06 5.44
C LYS A 35 -46.62 12.45 4.03
N GLU A 36 -47.47 11.45 3.85
CA GLU A 36 -47.71 10.77 2.57
C GLU A 36 -48.47 11.66 1.60
N GLU A 37 -49.51 12.36 2.05
CA GLU A 37 -50.23 13.35 1.25
C GLU A 37 -49.33 14.54 0.87
N VAL A 38 -48.44 14.97 1.77
CA VAL A 38 -47.45 16.01 1.47
C VAL A 38 -46.43 15.52 0.42
N LEU A 39 -45.99 14.26 0.53
CA LEU A 39 -45.09 13.65 -0.46
C LEU A 39 -45.77 13.51 -1.83
N ASP A 40 -47.04 13.12 -1.87
CA ASP A 40 -47.83 13.01 -3.10
C ASP A 40 -48.04 14.38 -3.76
N ALA A 41 -48.45 15.39 -2.98
CA ALA A 41 -48.62 16.76 -3.47
C ALA A 41 -47.31 17.38 -4.01
N LEU A 42 -46.16 16.96 -3.48
CA LEU A 42 -44.83 17.39 -3.97
C LEU A 42 -44.29 16.52 -5.11
N GLY A 43 -45.01 15.49 -5.56
CA GLY A 43 -44.56 14.55 -6.59
C GLY A 43 -43.37 13.69 -6.16
N LEU A 44 -43.22 13.46 -4.85
CA LEU A 44 -42.15 12.69 -4.22
C LEU A 44 -42.62 11.32 -3.69
N ALA A 45 -43.92 11.01 -3.77
CA ALA A 45 -44.51 9.74 -3.33
C ALA A 45 -43.84 8.50 -3.95
N ASP A 46 -43.51 8.56 -5.25
CA ASP A 46 -42.84 7.46 -5.96
C ASP A 46 -41.38 7.20 -5.55
N LYS A 47 -40.78 8.07 -4.73
CA LYS A 47 -39.43 7.85 -4.16
C LYS A 47 -39.45 7.26 -2.75
N GLY A 48 -40.63 7.13 -2.13
CA GLY A 48 -40.80 6.69 -0.73
C GLY A 48 -41.21 5.21 -0.56
N ALA A 49 -41.88 4.61 -1.53
CA ALA A 49 -42.41 3.24 -1.43
C ALA A 49 -41.40 2.12 -1.78
N SER A 50 -40.12 2.45 -1.95
CA SER A 50 -39.02 1.48 -2.10
C SER A 50 -37.95 1.68 -1.02
N ALA A 51 -38.37 1.83 0.24
CA ALA A 51 -37.47 1.88 1.40
C ALA A 51 -37.72 0.72 2.38
N GLY A 52 -38.14 -0.43 1.83
CA GLY A 52 -38.35 -1.69 2.54
C GLY A 52 -37.89 -2.92 1.75
N ALA A 53 -36.88 -2.78 0.88
CA ALA A 53 -36.12 -3.89 0.32
C ALA A 53 -34.82 -3.34 -0.28
N ASN A 54 -33.68 -3.93 0.10
CA ASN A 54 -32.34 -3.61 -0.39
C ASN A 54 -32.30 -3.37 -1.92
N THR A 55 -32.29 -2.11 -2.36
CA THR A 55 -31.95 -1.79 -3.76
C THR A 55 -31.13 -0.51 -3.80
N LYS A 56 -29.87 -0.66 -4.22
CA LYS A 56 -28.93 0.43 -4.50
C LYS A 56 -29.60 1.49 -5.38
N HIS A 57 -29.53 2.73 -4.94
CA HIS A 57 -29.94 3.91 -5.70
C HIS A 57 -29.02 4.05 -6.93
N GLU A 58 -29.49 3.64 -8.10
CA GLU A 58 -28.88 4.00 -9.38
C GLU A 58 -29.02 5.51 -9.58
N THR A 59 -27.93 6.22 -9.33
CA THR A 59 -27.73 7.52 -9.94
C THR A 59 -27.58 7.29 -11.43
N ALA A 60 -28.48 7.86 -12.23
CA ALA A 60 -28.31 8.05 -13.66
C ALA A 60 -27.19 9.07 -13.94
N GLY A 61 -25.97 8.79 -13.44
CA GLY A 61 -24.77 9.20 -14.12
C GLY A 61 -24.62 8.25 -15.30
N LYS A 62 -24.35 8.77 -16.50
CA LYS A 62 -23.81 7.95 -17.59
C LYS A 62 -22.55 7.27 -17.07
N HIS A 63 -22.71 6.08 -16.49
CA HIS A 63 -21.61 5.29 -15.98
C HIS A 63 -21.01 4.65 -17.23
N ASN A 64 -20.21 5.43 -17.95
CA ASN A 64 -19.30 4.89 -18.95
C ASN A 64 -18.59 3.72 -18.25
N PRO A 65 -18.71 2.47 -18.74
CA PRO A 65 -18.06 1.34 -18.11
C PRO A 65 -16.56 1.62 -18.15
N ARG A 66 -16.05 2.22 -17.06
CA ARG A 66 -14.62 2.49 -16.92
C ARG A 66 -13.99 1.12 -16.94
N LYS A 67 -13.37 0.78 -18.07
CA LYS A 67 -12.61 -0.45 -18.24
C LYS A 67 -11.56 -0.46 -17.14
N SER A 68 -11.84 -1.21 -16.09
CA SER A 68 -10.98 -1.28 -14.92
C SER A 68 -9.84 -2.21 -15.30
N TYR A 69 -8.67 -1.65 -15.50
CA TYR A 69 -7.48 -2.44 -15.76
C TYR A 69 -7.00 -3.06 -14.44
N GLU A 70 -6.74 -4.35 -14.49
CA GLU A 70 -6.16 -5.11 -13.38
C GLU A 70 -4.83 -4.49 -12.96
N GLN A 71 -4.51 -4.56 -11.67
CA GLN A 71 -3.33 -3.89 -11.14
C GLN A 71 -2.03 -4.49 -11.70
N ALA A 72 -2.02 -5.78 -12.04
CA ALA A 72 -0.93 -6.45 -12.75
C ALA A 72 -0.63 -5.79 -14.10
N VAL A 73 -1.66 -5.59 -14.94
CA VAL A 73 -1.52 -4.95 -16.27
C VAL A 73 -0.91 -3.55 -16.16
N LYS A 74 -1.27 -2.78 -15.12
CA LYS A 74 -0.68 -1.45 -14.91
C LYS A 74 0.79 -1.52 -14.54
N ASN A 75 1.17 -2.51 -13.74
CA ASN A 75 2.56 -2.72 -13.32
C ASN A 75 3.41 -3.23 -14.49
N ASP A 76 2.87 -4.13 -15.32
CA ASP A 76 3.57 -4.67 -16.49
C ASP A 76 3.80 -3.60 -17.56
N VAL A 77 2.80 -2.74 -17.82
CA VAL A 77 2.92 -1.58 -18.70
C VAL A 77 3.97 -0.59 -18.16
N ALA A 78 3.96 -0.33 -16.84
CA ALA A 78 4.95 0.54 -16.23
C ALA A 78 6.36 -0.05 -16.28
N LYS A 79 6.51 -1.37 -16.09
CA LYS A 79 7.77 -2.09 -16.18
C LYS A 79 8.32 -2.08 -17.62
N ALA A 80 7.48 -2.31 -18.61
CA ALA A 80 7.86 -2.26 -20.01
C ALA A 80 8.42 -0.88 -20.40
N VAL A 81 7.85 0.21 -19.89
CA VAL A 81 8.33 1.57 -20.20
C VAL A 81 9.57 1.96 -19.36
N LEU A 82 9.60 1.61 -18.06
CA LEU A 82 10.66 2.06 -17.14
C LEU A 82 11.90 1.16 -17.12
N VAL A 83 11.72 -0.15 -17.30
CA VAL A 83 12.80 -1.15 -17.22
C VAL A 83 13.23 -1.60 -18.61
N GLU A 84 12.28 -1.92 -19.49
CA GLU A 84 12.58 -2.38 -20.85
C GLU A 84 12.83 -1.20 -21.84
N GLY A 85 12.61 0.05 -21.40
CA GLY A 85 12.89 1.25 -22.19
C GLY A 85 11.94 1.49 -23.37
N LEU A 86 10.80 0.78 -23.43
CA LEU A 86 9.81 0.95 -24.50
C LEU A 86 9.17 2.33 -24.46
N SER A 87 8.91 2.90 -25.63
CA SER A 87 8.15 4.15 -25.72
C SER A 87 6.70 3.93 -25.24
N ALA A 88 6.09 4.95 -24.65
CA ALA A 88 4.70 4.88 -24.18
C ALA A 88 3.71 4.47 -25.30
N ASN A 89 4.03 4.83 -26.56
CA ASN A 89 3.25 4.41 -27.73
C ASN A 89 3.38 2.91 -28.01
N GLN A 90 4.60 2.36 -27.92
CA GLN A 90 4.85 0.93 -28.13
C GLN A 90 4.24 0.08 -27.01
N ALA A 91 4.27 0.57 -25.77
CA ALA A 91 3.59 -0.08 -24.66
C ALA A 91 2.06 -0.03 -24.80
N ALA A 92 1.50 1.09 -25.31
CA ALA A 92 0.08 1.20 -25.60
C ALA A 92 -0.39 0.15 -26.62
N GLU A 93 0.38 -0.05 -27.68
CA GLU A 93 0.11 -1.08 -28.70
C GLU A 93 0.28 -2.50 -28.17
N LYS A 94 1.39 -2.79 -27.47
CA LYS A 94 1.70 -4.13 -26.93
C LYS A 94 0.65 -4.63 -25.93
N PHE A 95 0.09 -3.74 -25.11
CA PHE A 95 -0.86 -4.10 -24.06
C PHE A 95 -2.31 -3.72 -24.39
N GLY A 96 -2.57 -3.13 -25.56
CA GLY A 96 -3.92 -2.71 -25.98
C GLY A 96 -4.54 -1.65 -25.05
N VAL A 97 -3.72 -0.79 -24.45
CA VAL A 97 -4.12 0.23 -23.48
C VAL A 97 -4.04 1.63 -24.11
N PRO A 98 -5.04 2.51 -23.91
CA PRO A 98 -4.96 3.89 -24.37
C PRO A 98 -3.71 4.62 -23.85
N LEU A 99 -3.02 5.35 -24.73
CA LEU A 99 -1.79 6.09 -24.42
C LEU A 99 -1.93 7.00 -23.18
N GLY A 100 -3.08 7.66 -23.02
CA GLY A 100 -3.33 8.51 -21.85
C GLY A 100 -3.29 7.76 -20.51
N ASN A 101 -3.69 6.49 -20.51
CA ASN A 101 -3.61 5.64 -19.32
C ASN A 101 -2.18 5.17 -19.07
N VAL A 102 -1.45 4.79 -20.13
CA VAL A 102 -0.03 4.40 -20.06
C VAL A 102 0.80 5.54 -19.46
N SER A 103 0.70 6.75 -20.01
CA SER A 103 1.42 7.93 -19.49
C SER A 103 1.09 8.22 -18.03
N ARG A 104 -0.18 8.05 -17.63
CA ARG A 104 -0.60 8.23 -16.24
C ARG A 104 0.01 7.18 -15.31
N TRP A 105 0.06 5.92 -15.72
CA TRP A 105 0.62 4.83 -14.91
C TRP A 105 2.13 4.93 -14.81
N VAL A 106 2.82 5.29 -15.91
CA VAL A 106 4.26 5.54 -15.91
C VAL A 106 4.60 6.71 -14.99
N ARG A 107 3.85 7.82 -15.04
CA ARG A 107 4.04 8.94 -14.10
C ARG A 107 3.89 8.49 -12.64
N LYS A 108 2.81 7.76 -12.33
CA LYS A 108 2.56 7.26 -10.98
C LYS A 108 3.64 6.27 -10.51
N ALA A 109 4.17 5.46 -11.42
CA ALA A 109 5.28 4.55 -11.13
C ALA A 109 6.59 5.31 -10.89
N LYS A 110 6.87 6.37 -11.66
CA LYS A 110 8.02 7.26 -11.42
C LYS A 110 7.90 8.01 -10.09
N GLU A 111 6.72 8.48 -9.74
CA GLU A 111 6.46 9.12 -8.44
C GLU A 111 6.73 8.15 -7.29
N LYS A 112 6.25 6.92 -7.39
CA LYS A 112 6.58 5.88 -6.40
C LYS A 112 8.07 5.57 -6.35
N GLN A 113 8.75 5.45 -7.49
CA GLN A 113 10.20 5.26 -7.51
C GLN A 113 10.93 6.44 -6.85
N ALA A 114 10.48 7.68 -7.08
CA ALA A 114 11.04 8.86 -6.45
C ALA A 114 10.74 8.93 -4.95
N GLU A 115 9.57 8.47 -4.51
CA GLU A 115 9.24 8.30 -3.09
C GLU A 115 10.12 7.24 -2.45
N PHE A 116 10.30 6.07 -3.08
CA PHE A 116 11.22 5.03 -2.61
C PHE A 116 12.68 5.52 -2.59
N LEU A 117 13.12 6.30 -3.58
CA LEU A 117 14.47 6.89 -3.58
C LEU A 117 14.64 7.95 -2.49
N LYS A 118 13.61 8.76 -2.21
CA LYS A 118 13.61 9.74 -1.10
C LYS A 118 13.53 9.07 0.26
N GLU A 119 12.77 8.00 0.38
CA GLU A 119 12.71 7.16 1.59
C GLU A 119 14.03 6.42 1.78
N ALA A 120 14.63 5.87 0.70
CA ALA A 120 15.96 5.27 0.71
C ALA A 120 17.03 6.29 1.12
N GLU A 121 17.01 7.49 0.55
CA GLU A 121 17.93 8.59 0.92
C GLU A 121 17.70 9.05 2.38
N LYS A 122 16.46 9.03 2.87
CA LYS A 122 16.14 9.33 4.26
C LYS A 122 16.60 8.21 5.20
N THR A 123 16.44 6.94 4.82
CA THR A 123 16.96 5.79 5.57
C THR A 123 18.47 5.70 5.50
N GLU A 124 19.11 6.09 4.40
CA GLU A 124 20.58 6.17 4.28
C GLU A 124 21.12 7.33 5.12
N LYS A 125 20.44 8.49 5.15
CA LYS A 125 20.80 9.59 6.06
C LYS A 125 20.52 9.27 7.51
N GLU A 126 19.46 8.52 7.83
CA GLU A 126 19.17 8.05 9.19
C GLU A 126 20.12 6.91 9.62
N CYS A 127 20.52 6.04 8.69
CA CYS A 127 21.53 5.00 8.90
C CYS A 127 22.93 5.61 8.99
N ALA A 128 23.23 6.66 8.22
CA ALA A 128 24.46 7.44 8.34
C ALA A 128 24.49 8.30 9.61
N ALA A 129 23.36 8.83 10.08
CA ALA A 129 23.27 9.54 11.36
C ALA A 129 23.37 8.57 12.56
N LYS A 130 22.75 7.38 12.47
CA LYS A 130 22.94 6.28 13.43
C LYS A 130 24.33 5.65 13.35
N ALA A 131 25.04 5.75 12.22
CA ALA A 131 26.45 5.36 12.06
C ALA A 131 27.45 6.47 12.42
N ALA A 132 27.03 7.74 12.44
CA ALA A 132 27.87 8.88 12.83
C ALA A 132 27.88 9.15 14.35
N LEU A 133 26.82 8.75 15.08
CA LEU A 133 26.80 8.83 16.55
C LEU A 133 27.83 7.90 17.25
N PRO A 134 28.16 6.70 16.73
CA PRO A 134 29.28 5.90 17.20
C PRO A 134 30.65 6.39 16.69
N ALA A 135 30.72 7.05 15.53
CA ALA A 135 31.99 7.48 14.93
C ALA A 135 32.65 8.69 15.62
N LEU A 136 31.93 9.39 16.53
CA LEU A 136 32.47 10.51 17.32
C LEU A 136 32.67 10.21 18.82
N LYS A 137 32.35 8.98 19.28
CA LYS A 137 32.80 8.51 20.59
C LYS A 137 33.91 7.50 20.39
N LYS A 138 35.14 8.01 20.56
CA LYS A 138 36.39 7.35 20.99
C LYS A 138 36.38 5.82 20.99
N ALA A 139 37.45 5.26 20.42
CA ALA A 139 38.09 4.03 20.87
C ALA A 139 37.71 3.69 22.33
N GLY A 140 36.73 2.81 22.45
CA GLY A 140 36.14 2.38 23.70
C GLY A 140 35.80 0.93 23.50
N ALA A 141 36.35 0.09 24.38
CA ALA A 141 36.30 -1.35 24.27
C ALA A 141 34.86 -1.86 23.97
N PRO A 142 34.73 -2.91 23.15
CA PRO A 142 33.45 -3.54 22.87
C PRO A 142 32.77 -3.92 24.19
N THR A 143 31.59 -3.35 24.46
CA THR A 143 30.74 -3.75 25.58
C THR A 143 30.32 -5.20 25.43
N ASP A 144 30.17 -5.91 26.54
CA ASP A 144 29.86 -7.34 26.53
C ASP A 144 28.53 -7.66 25.83
N GLU A 145 27.54 -6.76 25.89
CA GLU A 145 26.26 -6.92 25.18
C GLU A 145 26.43 -6.98 23.65
N ASN A 146 27.32 -6.14 23.09
CA ASN A 146 27.60 -6.14 21.66
C ASN A 146 28.33 -7.42 21.21
N LYS A 147 29.17 -7.99 22.08
CA LYS A 147 29.84 -9.27 21.83
C LYS A 147 28.85 -10.44 21.86
N VAL A 148 27.95 -10.46 22.84
CA VAL A 148 26.91 -11.49 22.97
C VAL A 148 25.96 -11.45 21.76
N PHE A 149 25.54 -10.25 21.34
CA PHE A 149 24.74 -10.09 20.14
C PHE A 149 25.46 -10.59 18.89
N ALA A 150 26.73 -10.19 18.69
CA ALA A 150 27.51 -10.63 17.54
C ALA A 150 27.75 -12.14 17.52
N GLN A 151 27.96 -12.77 18.68
CA GLN A 151 28.06 -14.24 18.79
C GLN A 151 26.74 -14.93 18.44
N LYS A 152 25.60 -14.37 18.86
CA LYS A 152 24.28 -14.92 18.51
C LYS A 152 24.03 -14.84 17.01
N VAL A 153 24.30 -13.69 16.39
CA VAL A 153 24.17 -13.49 14.94
C VAL A 153 25.09 -14.44 14.17
N LEU A 154 26.33 -14.64 14.63
CA LEU A 154 27.25 -15.62 14.04
C LEU A 154 26.73 -17.05 14.13
N ALA A 155 26.14 -17.44 15.26
CA ALA A 155 25.60 -18.78 15.45
C ALA A 155 24.43 -19.05 14.50
N GLU A 156 23.48 -18.11 14.40
CA GLU A 156 22.35 -18.20 13.46
C GLU A 156 22.84 -18.25 12.01
N MET A 157 23.86 -17.46 11.67
CA MET A 157 24.43 -17.45 10.34
C MET A 157 25.12 -18.77 9.97
N ARG A 158 25.83 -19.39 10.92
CA ARG A 158 26.44 -20.71 10.75
C ARG A 158 25.38 -21.80 10.58
N GLU A 159 24.33 -21.77 11.40
CA GLU A 159 23.21 -22.71 11.26
C GLU A 159 22.54 -22.59 9.88
N GLY A 160 22.40 -21.38 9.34
CA GLY A 160 21.91 -21.15 7.99
C GLY A 160 22.85 -21.68 6.90
N ILE A 161 24.17 -21.49 7.05
CA ILE A 161 25.19 -22.04 6.13
C ILE A 161 25.16 -23.56 6.15
N ASP A 162 25.13 -24.18 7.33
CA ASP A 162 25.09 -25.64 7.50
C ASP A 162 23.80 -26.22 6.94
N GLY A 163 22.66 -25.56 7.17
CA GLY A 163 21.37 -25.95 6.60
C GLY A 163 21.33 -25.88 5.08
N LEU A 164 21.97 -24.87 4.50
CA LEU A 164 22.09 -24.74 3.04
C LEU A 164 23.06 -25.78 2.45
N HIS A 165 24.17 -26.09 3.12
CA HIS A 165 25.05 -27.21 2.75
C HIS A 165 24.30 -28.53 2.77
N ALA A 166 23.57 -28.83 3.85
CA ALA A 166 22.78 -30.06 3.97
C ALA A 166 21.67 -30.15 2.91
N PHE A 167 21.07 -29.02 2.55
CA PHE A 167 20.11 -28.96 1.45
C PHE A 167 20.76 -29.34 0.12
N ILE A 168 21.88 -28.71 -0.25
CA ILE A 168 22.57 -29.00 -1.51
C ILE A 168 23.03 -30.47 -1.56
N ASP A 169 23.59 -30.98 -0.47
CA ASP A 169 24.06 -32.37 -0.39
C ASP A 169 22.93 -33.39 -0.49
N ASN A 170 21.81 -33.16 0.20
CA ASN A 170 20.67 -34.08 0.17
C ASN A 170 19.99 -34.13 -1.21
N PHE A 171 20.05 -33.03 -1.96
CA PHE A 171 19.54 -32.97 -3.33
C PHE A 171 20.64 -33.15 -4.38
N ALA A 172 21.86 -33.53 -3.98
CA ALA A 172 22.98 -33.68 -4.88
C ALA A 172 22.74 -34.73 -5.99
N GLY A 173 21.90 -35.74 -5.73
CA GLY A 173 21.50 -36.77 -6.68
C GLY A 173 20.11 -36.59 -7.29
N VAL A 174 19.40 -35.51 -6.96
CA VAL A 174 18.07 -35.21 -7.51
C VAL A 174 18.20 -34.02 -8.45
N ASP A 175 17.63 -34.15 -9.65
CA ASP A 175 17.72 -33.16 -10.72
C ASP A 175 16.78 -31.96 -10.48
N ILE A 176 16.90 -31.34 -9.29
CA ILE A 176 16.09 -30.19 -8.85
C ILE A 176 16.73 -28.87 -9.27
N LEU A 177 18.06 -28.83 -9.29
CA LEU A 177 18.85 -27.65 -9.60
C LEU A 177 19.73 -27.94 -10.82
N ASN A 178 19.77 -27.00 -11.77
CA ASN A 178 20.72 -27.10 -12.86
C ASN A 178 22.17 -26.80 -12.37
N ASP A 179 23.17 -27.09 -13.20
CA ASP A 179 24.58 -26.89 -12.85
C ASP A 179 24.95 -25.43 -12.55
N ASP A 180 24.37 -24.45 -13.26
CA ASP A 180 24.56 -23.00 -13.02
C ASP A 180 23.92 -22.56 -11.68
N GLU A 181 22.75 -23.10 -11.35
CA GLU A 181 22.04 -22.83 -10.09
C GLU A 181 22.83 -23.39 -8.90
N ARG A 182 23.35 -24.62 -9.04
CA ARG A 182 24.27 -25.21 -8.05
C ARG A 182 25.54 -24.39 -7.88
N ALA A 183 26.20 -24.02 -8.98
CA ALA A 183 27.41 -23.21 -8.92
C ALA A 183 27.14 -21.84 -8.26
N THR A 184 25.95 -21.28 -8.46
CA THR A 184 25.53 -20.04 -7.81
C THR A 184 25.36 -20.24 -6.29
N LEU A 185 24.70 -21.31 -5.87
CA LEU A 185 24.54 -21.63 -4.45
C LEU A 185 25.88 -21.95 -3.76
N ASP A 186 26.78 -22.67 -4.43
CA ASP A 186 28.13 -22.95 -3.92
C ASP A 186 28.92 -21.65 -3.73
N ARG A 187 28.80 -20.70 -4.67
CA ARG A 187 29.44 -19.38 -4.53
C ARG A 187 28.86 -18.58 -3.38
N ILE A 188 27.55 -18.64 -3.17
CA ILE A 188 26.87 -18.01 -2.03
C ILE A 188 27.36 -18.63 -0.72
N LEU A 189 27.42 -19.96 -0.63
CA LEU A 189 27.94 -20.68 0.53
C LEU A 189 29.39 -20.30 0.83
N PHE A 190 30.25 -20.33 -0.18
CA PHE A 190 31.66 -19.95 -0.01
C PHE A 190 31.82 -18.51 0.51
N THR A 191 31.03 -17.58 -0.04
CA THR A 191 31.07 -16.17 0.37
C THR A 191 30.54 -15.99 1.79
N ALA A 192 29.45 -16.67 2.14
CA ALA A 192 28.85 -16.63 3.47
C ALA A 192 29.78 -17.23 4.52
N SER A 193 30.42 -18.37 4.24
CA SER A 193 31.41 -19.00 5.12
C SER A 193 32.61 -18.09 5.36
N GLY A 194 33.17 -17.49 4.30
CA GLY A 194 34.28 -16.53 4.44
C GLY A 194 33.92 -15.30 5.26
N PHE A 195 32.69 -14.79 5.11
CA PHE A 195 32.19 -13.70 5.95
C PHE A 195 32.06 -14.13 7.43
N ALA A 196 31.54 -15.34 7.69
CA ALA A 196 31.38 -15.88 9.04
C ALA A 196 32.72 -15.99 9.78
N GLU A 197 33.73 -16.53 9.08
CA GLU A 197 35.10 -16.67 9.57
C GLU A 197 35.75 -15.31 9.83
N GLY A 198 35.54 -14.33 8.94
CA GLY A 198 36.03 -12.96 9.13
C GLY A 198 35.45 -12.29 10.38
N VAL A 199 34.13 -12.41 10.59
CA VAL A 199 33.45 -11.85 11.76
C VAL A 199 33.88 -12.57 13.05
N GLN A 200 34.01 -13.89 13.03
CA GLN A 200 34.55 -14.64 14.17
C GLN A 200 35.97 -14.20 14.52
N THR A 201 36.84 -14.07 13.52
CA THR A 201 38.22 -13.62 13.71
C THR A 201 38.25 -12.21 14.32
N GLY A 202 37.38 -11.31 13.85
CA GLY A 202 37.21 -9.98 14.42
C GLY A 202 36.80 -10.00 15.89
N LEU A 203 35.87 -10.88 16.27
CA LEU A 203 35.46 -11.04 17.67
C LEU A 203 36.57 -11.62 18.55
N GLU A 204 37.34 -12.57 18.03
CA GLU A 204 38.48 -13.15 18.76
C GLU A 204 39.59 -12.13 19.01
N LEU A 205 39.90 -11.30 18.01
CA LEU A 205 40.85 -10.19 18.15
C LEU A 205 40.34 -9.14 19.15
N ALA A 206 39.05 -8.83 19.11
CA ALA A 206 38.39 -7.94 20.06
C ALA A 206 38.32 -8.46 21.50
N ARG A 207 38.58 -9.77 21.71
CA ARG A 207 38.66 -10.41 23.03
C ARG A 207 40.08 -10.41 23.61
N ARG A 208 41.10 -10.25 22.75
CA ARG A 208 42.53 -10.24 23.14
C ARG A 208 43.06 -8.84 23.47
N ASN A 209 42.34 -7.79 23.10
CA ASN A 209 42.63 -6.38 23.43
C ASN A 209 41.80 -5.91 24.62
#